data_AF-A0A3D2S5F7-F1
#
_entry.id   AF-A0A3D2S5F7-F1
#
_cell.length_a   1.000
_cell.length_b   1.000
_cell.length_c   1.000
_cell.angle_alpha   90.00
_cell.angle_beta   90.00
_cell.angle_gamma   90.00
#
_symmetry.space_group_name_H-M   'P 1'
#
loop_
_entity.id
_entity.type
_entity.pdbx_description
1 polymer ?
#
loop_
_entity_poly.entity_id
_entity_poly.type
_entity_poly.pdbx_seq_one_letter_code
_entity_poly.pdbx_strand_id
1 'polypeptide(L)'
;VVRPTGLLDPQIEVRPSLNQIDDLLYEIEQRIQKNERVLATTLTKRMAEELAKYLQKVNIKCRYIHSEVDTLERVEILRDLRLGKLDVVIGVNLLREGLDLPEVSLVAILDADKEGFLRNTRSLTQTAGRAARNVNGIVIMYADKITESMQRTIDETERRRAKQLAFNSMHNITPRTVTKSTEEIFKQTSVLDVRKKAPQPYVEDDVIQVAADPVIEMMTKPQLEKAIAEAKKKMLAAAKDMDFLEAARLRDEMFSLQQLMEQKFG
;
A
#
# COMPACT_ATOMS: atom_id res chain seq x y z
N VAL A 1 -8.77 -25.20 2.00
CA VAL A 1 -7.68 -24.48 1.31
C VAL A 1 -6.44 -24.65 2.15
N VAL A 2 -5.40 -25.26 1.60
CA VAL A 2 -4.11 -25.47 2.26
C VAL A 2 -3.10 -24.56 1.55
N ARG A 3 -2.25 -23.87 2.31
CA ARG A 3 -1.24 -22.94 1.77
C ARG A 3 0.11 -23.65 1.69
N PRO A 4 0.91 -23.47 0.63
CA PRO A 4 2.26 -24.07 0.54
C PRO A 4 3.17 -23.71 1.72
N THR A 5 2.95 -22.54 2.32
CA THR A 5 3.72 -22.01 3.46
C THR A 5 3.27 -22.57 4.81
N GLY A 6 2.24 -23.41 4.84
CA GLY A 6 1.61 -23.88 6.07
C GLY A 6 0.83 -22.83 6.86
N LEU A 7 0.71 -21.59 6.36
CA LEU A 7 -0.03 -20.54 7.06
C LEU A 7 -1.49 -20.92 7.29
N LEU A 8 -1.95 -20.64 8.50
CA LEU A 8 -3.28 -20.97 8.97
C LEU A 8 -4.24 -19.79 8.80
N ASP A 9 -5.52 -20.07 8.68
CA ASP A 9 -6.57 -19.08 8.91
C ASP A 9 -6.46 -18.59 10.38
N PRO A 10 -6.64 -17.28 10.64
CA PRO A 10 -6.34 -16.67 11.94
C PRO A 10 -7.33 -17.14 13.00
N GLN A 11 -6.93 -17.02 14.27
CA GLN A 11 -7.89 -17.15 15.38
C GLN A 11 -8.79 -15.92 15.41
N ILE A 12 -10.07 -16.13 15.73
CA ILE A 12 -11.05 -15.04 15.89
C ILE A 12 -11.46 -15.01 17.37
N GLU A 13 -11.29 -13.86 18.00
CA GLU A 13 -11.78 -13.59 19.34
C GLU A 13 -12.95 -12.60 19.27
N VAL A 14 -13.99 -12.83 20.07
CA VAL A 14 -15.09 -11.87 20.24
C VAL A 14 -14.94 -11.23 21.60
N ARG A 15 -14.85 -9.90 21.64
CA ARG A 15 -14.70 -9.11 22.87
C ARG A 15 -15.86 -8.11 23.00
N PRO A 16 -16.30 -7.73 24.21
CA PRO A 16 -17.37 -6.76 24.40
C PRO A 16 -17.05 -5.38 23.77
N SER A 17 -18.06 -4.62 23.37
CA SER A 17 -17.85 -3.26 22.86
C SER A 17 -17.47 -2.27 23.97
N LEU A 18 -17.77 -2.61 25.22
CA LEU A 18 -17.41 -1.80 26.39
C LEU A 18 -15.89 -1.67 26.48
N ASN A 19 -15.39 -0.43 26.53
CA ASN A 19 -13.96 -0.10 26.56
C ASN A 19 -13.14 -0.68 25.38
N GLN A 20 -13.78 -0.94 24.24
CA GLN A 20 -13.11 -1.52 23.05
C GLN A 20 -11.89 -0.70 22.58
N ILE A 21 -11.89 0.63 22.80
CA ILE A 21 -10.77 1.50 22.38
C ILE A 21 -9.55 1.28 23.26
N ASP A 22 -9.74 1.10 24.57
CA ASP A 22 -8.65 0.86 25.52
C ASP A 22 -8.06 -0.55 25.31
N ASP A 23 -8.92 -1.56 25.09
CA ASP A 23 -8.49 -2.92 24.74
C ASP A 23 -7.71 -2.94 23.41
N LEU A 24 -8.21 -2.22 22.40
CA LEU A 24 -7.54 -2.07 21.12
C LEU A 24 -6.18 -1.38 21.26
N LEU A 25 -6.08 -0.36 22.11
CA LEU A 25 -4.83 0.36 22.36
C LEU A 25 -3.78 -0.59 22.93
N TYR A 26 -4.16 -1.38 23.95
CA TYR A 26 -3.29 -2.40 24.53
C TYR A 26 -2.82 -3.40 23.46
N GLU A 27 -3.74 -3.94 22.66
CA GLU A 27 -3.39 -4.90 21.60
C GLU A 27 -2.47 -4.31 20.53
N ILE A 28 -2.67 -3.04 20.16
CA ILE A 28 -1.79 -2.31 19.24
C ILE A 28 -0.38 -2.20 19.83
N GLU A 29 -0.25 -1.79 21.09
CA GLU A 29 1.05 -1.68 21.75
C GLU A 29 1.79 -3.02 21.79
N GLN A 30 1.07 -4.12 22.07
CA GLN A 30 1.63 -5.47 22.02
C GLN A 30 2.16 -5.84 20.62
N ARG A 31 1.51 -5.36 19.54
CA ARG A 31 1.99 -5.59 18.16
C ARG A 31 3.17 -4.71 17.81
N ILE A 32 3.19 -3.46 18.25
CA ILE A 32 4.31 -2.53 18.05
C ILE A 32 5.58 -3.10 18.69
N GLN A 33 5.49 -3.65 19.92
CA GLN A 33 6.62 -4.28 20.60
C GLN A 33 7.21 -5.47 19.82
N LYS A 34 6.39 -6.15 19.02
CA LYS A 34 6.80 -7.28 18.15
C LYS A 34 7.20 -6.85 16.74
N ASN A 35 7.21 -5.54 16.47
CA ASN A 35 7.38 -4.97 15.13
C ASN A 35 6.38 -5.54 14.09
N GLU A 36 5.14 -5.76 14.53
CA GLU A 36 4.03 -6.20 13.69
C GLU A 36 3.08 -5.03 13.41
N ARG A 37 2.12 -5.23 12.50
CA ARG A 37 1.18 -4.18 12.06
C ARG A 37 -0.27 -4.54 12.37
N VAL A 38 -1.08 -3.50 12.47
CA VAL A 38 -2.51 -3.61 12.80
C VAL A 38 -3.36 -3.00 11.70
N LEU A 39 -4.42 -3.72 11.34
CA LEU A 39 -5.54 -3.18 10.57
C LEU A 39 -6.75 -3.04 11.48
N ALA A 40 -7.36 -1.86 11.54
CA ALA A 40 -8.60 -1.64 12.27
C ALA A 40 -9.71 -1.25 11.30
N THR A 41 -10.88 -1.90 11.40
CA THR A 41 -12.04 -1.55 10.59
C THR A 41 -13.15 -0.94 11.42
N THR A 42 -13.66 0.21 10.97
CA THR A 42 -14.79 0.92 11.59
C THR A 42 -16.00 0.92 10.64
N LEU A 43 -17.16 1.42 11.08
CA LEU A 43 -18.35 1.51 10.22
C LEU A 43 -18.41 2.80 9.41
N THR A 44 -17.87 3.90 9.95
CA THR A 44 -18.02 5.23 9.35
C THR A 44 -16.68 5.92 9.18
N LYS A 45 -16.60 6.79 8.16
CA LYS A 45 -15.43 7.66 7.91
C LYS A 45 -15.10 8.49 9.14
N ARG A 46 -16.12 9.07 9.77
CA ARG A 46 -15.97 9.88 10.99
C ARG A 46 -15.32 9.09 12.13
N MET A 47 -15.77 7.87 12.40
CA MET A 47 -15.15 7.03 13.43
C MET A 47 -13.70 6.68 13.09
N ALA A 48 -13.39 6.42 11.82
CA ALA A 48 -12.01 6.16 11.40
C ALA A 48 -11.11 7.38 11.66
N GLU A 49 -11.60 8.59 11.34
CA GLU A 49 -10.90 9.85 11.59
C GLU A 49 -10.72 10.15 13.08
N GLU A 50 -11.78 9.97 13.87
CA GLU A 50 -11.75 10.21 15.31
C GLU A 50 -10.80 9.22 16.01
N LEU A 51 -10.83 7.94 15.62
CA LEU A 51 -9.89 6.94 16.11
C LEU A 51 -8.45 7.27 15.72
N ALA A 52 -8.20 7.67 14.47
CA ALA A 52 -6.86 8.05 14.03
C ALA A 52 -6.33 9.26 14.82
N LYS A 53 -7.17 10.28 15.04
CA LYS A 53 -6.81 11.44 15.87
C LYS A 53 -6.51 11.04 17.30
N TYR A 54 -7.28 10.11 17.88
CA TYR A 54 -7.03 9.60 19.22
C TYR A 54 -5.69 8.84 19.30
N LEU A 55 -5.45 7.88 18.42
CA LEU A 55 -4.19 7.12 18.37
C LEU A 55 -2.97 8.02 18.17
N GLN A 56 -3.07 9.05 17.32
CA GLN A 56 -1.99 10.03 17.12
C GLN A 56 -1.69 10.84 18.39
N LYS A 57 -2.71 11.21 19.19
CA LYS A 57 -2.51 11.92 20.46
C LYS A 57 -1.74 11.09 21.49
N VAL A 58 -1.85 9.77 21.42
CA VAL A 58 -1.08 8.84 22.25
C VAL A 58 0.19 8.34 21.56
N ASN A 59 0.66 9.04 20.53
CA ASN A 59 1.91 8.79 19.80
C ASN A 59 1.98 7.46 19.02
N ILE A 60 0.85 6.91 18.60
CA ILE A 60 0.82 5.76 17.69
C ILE A 60 0.88 6.27 16.24
N LYS A 61 1.78 5.69 15.44
CA LYS A 61 1.94 6.04 14.03
C LYS A 61 0.81 5.40 13.22
N CYS A 62 -0.25 6.17 12.96
CA CYS A 62 -1.39 5.67 12.22
C CYS A 62 -1.88 6.62 11.12
N ARG A 63 -2.53 6.03 10.12
CA ARG A 63 -3.32 6.72 9.08
C ARG A 63 -4.68 6.04 8.93
N TYR A 64 -5.65 6.77 8.39
CA TYR A 64 -6.95 6.21 8.04
C TYR A 64 -7.15 6.19 6.52
N ILE A 65 -7.94 5.24 6.04
CA ILE A 65 -8.29 5.06 4.63
C ILE A 65 -9.82 4.99 4.48
N HIS A 66 -10.37 5.80 3.57
CA HIS A 66 -11.78 5.74 3.16
C HIS A 66 -11.92 5.83 1.63
N SER A 67 -13.16 5.88 1.15
CA SER A 67 -13.50 5.80 -0.28
C SER A 67 -13.09 7.01 -1.12
N GLU A 68 -12.79 8.15 -0.51
CA GLU A 68 -12.43 9.39 -1.23
C GLU A 68 -10.91 9.63 -1.22
N VAL A 69 -10.15 8.79 -0.50
CA VAL A 69 -8.68 8.81 -0.55
C VAL A 69 -8.26 8.37 -1.95
N ASP A 70 -7.40 9.15 -2.59
CA ASP A 70 -6.92 8.87 -3.94
C ASP A 70 -6.23 7.49 -3.99
N THR A 71 -6.31 6.84 -5.15
CA THR A 71 -5.73 5.49 -5.31
C THR A 71 -4.22 5.48 -5.04
N LEU A 72 -3.50 6.52 -5.44
CA LEU A 72 -2.07 6.65 -5.16
C LEU A 72 -1.80 6.81 -3.67
N GLU A 73 -2.54 7.70 -3.00
CA GLU A 73 -2.41 7.93 -1.56
C GLU A 73 -2.70 6.65 -0.76
N ARG A 74 -3.70 5.84 -1.15
CA ARG A 74 -3.97 4.53 -0.54
C ARG A 74 -2.77 3.59 -0.67
N VAL A 75 -2.16 3.52 -1.84
CA VAL A 75 -0.97 2.69 -2.09
C VAL A 75 0.21 3.18 -1.24
N GLU A 76 0.39 4.48 -1.10
CA GLU A 76 1.45 5.06 -0.26
C GLU A 76 1.25 4.74 1.22
N ILE A 77 0.03 4.89 1.76
CA ILE A 77 -0.29 4.53 3.14
C ILE A 77 0.01 3.06 3.40
N LEU A 78 -0.42 2.17 2.50
CA LEU A 78 -0.16 0.73 2.64
C LEU A 78 1.32 0.41 2.51
N ARG A 79 2.07 1.07 1.61
CA ARG A 79 3.53 0.93 1.54
C ARG A 79 4.19 1.35 2.84
N ASP A 80 3.80 2.49 3.39
CA ASP A 80 4.38 3.02 4.62
C ASP A 80 4.07 2.13 5.85
N LEU A 81 2.91 1.45 5.86
CA LEU A 81 2.61 0.39 6.83
C LEU A 81 3.60 -0.77 6.73
N ARG A 82 3.85 -1.26 5.51
CA ARG A 82 4.81 -2.36 5.27
C ARG A 82 6.25 -1.99 5.63
N LEU A 83 6.64 -0.74 5.36
CA LEU A 83 7.96 -0.22 5.70
C LEU A 83 8.12 0.10 7.20
N GLY A 84 7.07 0.00 8.01
CA GLY A 84 7.11 0.33 9.44
C GLY A 84 7.18 1.81 9.76
N LYS A 85 6.85 2.68 8.79
CA LYS A 85 6.61 4.10 9.06
C LYS A 85 5.26 4.31 9.74
N LEU A 86 4.32 3.40 9.50
CA LEU A 86 3.05 3.31 10.21
C LEU A 86 2.97 1.96 10.91
N ASP A 87 2.33 1.96 12.08
CA ASP A 87 2.03 0.77 12.87
C ASP A 87 0.59 0.31 12.64
N VAL A 88 -0.32 1.26 12.41
CA VAL A 88 -1.77 1.02 12.31
C VAL A 88 -2.37 1.69 11.08
N VAL A 89 -3.21 0.95 10.34
CA VAL A 89 -4.11 1.53 9.33
C VAL A 89 -5.55 1.29 9.76
N ILE A 90 -6.32 2.38 9.83
CA ILE A 90 -7.74 2.36 10.15
C ILE A 90 -8.54 2.53 8.86
N GLY A 91 -9.67 1.85 8.68
CA GLY A 91 -10.52 2.19 7.55
C GLY A 91 -11.92 1.62 7.61
N VAL A 92 -12.80 2.12 6.76
CA VAL A 92 -14.18 1.64 6.68
C VAL A 92 -14.25 0.35 5.87
N ASN A 93 -13.61 0.40 4.71
CA ASN A 93 -13.43 -0.76 3.85
C ASN A 93 -11.97 -0.80 3.38
N LEU A 94 -11.17 -1.57 4.10
CA LEU A 94 -9.78 -1.84 3.75
C LEU A 94 -9.65 -2.83 2.58
N LEU A 95 -10.78 -3.26 2.00
CA LEU A 95 -10.84 -4.23 0.92
C LEU A 95 -11.18 -3.54 -0.39
N ARG A 96 -10.18 -3.41 -1.25
CA ARG A 96 -10.33 -3.26 -2.71
C ARG A 96 -9.06 -3.64 -3.45
N GLU A 97 -7.90 -3.49 -2.81
CA GLU A 97 -6.62 -3.77 -3.46
C GLU A 97 -6.05 -5.14 -3.07
N GLY A 98 -5.50 -5.86 -4.04
CA GLY A 98 -4.84 -7.16 -3.87
C GLY A 98 -3.50 -7.09 -3.12
N LEU A 99 -3.34 -6.15 -2.17
CA LEU A 99 -2.15 -6.06 -1.34
C LEU A 99 -2.15 -7.16 -0.29
N ASP A 100 -1.08 -7.94 -0.35
CA ASP A 100 -0.69 -8.97 0.59
C ASP A 100 0.20 -8.33 1.66
N LEU A 101 -0.23 -8.38 2.93
CA LEU A 101 0.40 -7.68 4.05
C LEU A 101 0.86 -8.71 5.10
N PRO A 102 1.97 -9.43 4.86
CA PRO A 102 2.49 -10.41 5.81
C PRO A 102 2.92 -9.78 7.14
N GLU A 103 3.16 -8.47 7.16
CA GLU A 103 3.53 -7.71 8.35
C GLU A 103 2.35 -7.50 9.32
N VAL A 104 1.10 -7.70 8.85
CA VAL A 104 -0.10 -7.54 9.67
C VAL A 104 -0.38 -8.82 10.46
N SER A 105 -0.33 -8.74 11.79
CA SER A 105 -0.66 -9.84 12.70
C SER A 105 -1.99 -9.63 13.43
N LEU A 106 -2.54 -8.41 13.45
CA LEU A 106 -3.82 -8.13 14.08
C LEU A 106 -4.78 -7.44 13.12
N VAL A 107 -6.00 -7.97 13.05
CA VAL A 107 -7.14 -7.32 12.42
C VAL A 107 -8.22 -7.07 13.47
N ALA A 108 -8.48 -5.80 13.79
CA ALA A 108 -9.56 -5.40 14.67
C ALA A 108 -10.80 -5.00 13.85
N ILE A 109 -11.96 -5.52 14.24
CA ILE A 109 -13.26 -5.20 13.64
C ILE A 109 -14.13 -4.56 14.71
N LEU A 110 -14.21 -3.24 14.70
CA LEU A 110 -15.07 -2.49 15.61
C LEU A 110 -16.53 -2.62 15.13
N ASP A 111 -17.45 -2.66 16.11
CA ASP A 111 -18.88 -2.79 15.86
C ASP A 111 -19.21 -3.98 14.95
N ALA A 112 -18.66 -5.15 15.26
CA ALA A 112 -18.79 -6.35 14.44
C ALA A 112 -20.23 -6.90 14.41
N ASP A 113 -21.04 -6.58 15.42
CA ASP A 113 -22.44 -6.97 15.55
C ASP A 113 -23.42 -6.08 14.77
N LYS A 114 -22.93 -4.98 14.17
CA LYS A 114 -23.78 -4.05 13.40
C LYS A 114 -23.89 -4.54 11.97
N GLU A 115 -24.94 -5.32 11.73
CA GLU A 115 -25.21 -5.90 10.42
C GLU A 115 -25.35 -4.85 9.30
N GLY A 116 -24.98 -5.26 8.10
CA GLY A 116 -24.96 -4.39 6.92
C GLY A 116 -23.90 -4.85 5.92
N PHE A 117 -23.68 -4.05 4.88
CA PHE A 117 -22.75 -4.39 3.80
C PHE A 117 -21.33 -4.70 4.31
N LEU A 118 -20.84 -3.96 5.30
CA LEU A 118 -19.49 -4.10 5.85
C LEU A 118 -19.33 -5.22 6.88
N ARG A 119 -20.44 -5.81 7.35
CA ARG A 119 -20.47 -6.81 8.44
C ARG A 119 -21.29 -8.06 8.09
N ASN A 120 -21.59 -8.27 6.82
CA ASN A 120 -22.12 -9.55 6.35
C ASN A 120 -21.01 -10.63 6.34
N THR A 121 -21.40 -11.90 6.25
CA THR A 121 -20.48 -13.05 6.24
C THR A 121 -19.34 -12.89 5.22
N ARG A 122 -19.63 -12.37 4.02
CA ARG A 122 -18.60 -12.21 2.97
C ARG A 122 -17.55 -11.17 3.39
N SER A 123 -18.00 -10.01 3.85
CA SER A 123 -17.13 -8.91 4.27
C SER A 123 -16.30 -9.29 5.50
N LEU A 124 -16.92 -9.89 6.51
CA LEU A 124 -16.21 -10.36 7.72
C LEU A 124 -15.14 -11.40 7.38
N THR A 125 -15.48 -12.38 6.53
CA THR A 125 -14.52 -13.42 6.09
C THR A 125 -13.33 -12.81 5.34
N GLN A 126 -13.57 -11.82 4.47
CA GLN A 126 -12.49 -11.16 3.72
C GLN A 126 -11.60 -10.30 4.62
N THR A 127 -12.19 -9.59 5.59
CA THR A 127 -11.47 -8.78 6.57
C THR A 127 -10.63 -9.67 7.48
N ALA A 128 -11.21 -10.74 8.03
CA ALA A 128 -10.50 -11.74 8.83
C ALA A 128 -9.32 -12.35 8.05
N GLY A 129 -9.53 -12.67 6.76
CA GLY A 129 -8.50 -13.22 5.88
C GLY A 129 -7.23 -12.35 5.74
N ARG A 130 -7.26 -11.07 6.11
CA ARG A 130 -6.07 -10.19 6.10
C ARG A 130 -5.02 -10.59 7.13
N ALA A 131 -5.44 -11.18 8.26
CA ALA A 131 -4.51 -11.71 9.26
C ALA A 131 -3.92 -13.09 8.85
N ALA A 132 -4.50 -13.78 7.86
CA ALA A 132 -4.07 -15.14 7.46
C ALA A 132 -2.70 -15.20 6.76
N ARG A 133 -2.01 -14.06 6.63
CA ARG A 133 -0.72 -13.91 5.95
C ARG A 133 0.45 -13.88 6.93
N ASN A 134 0.16 -13.85 8.22
CA ASN A 134 1.12 -13.86 9.30
C ASN A 134 0.89 -15.06 10.22
N VAL A 135 1.97 -15.71 10.68
CA VAL A 135 1.90 -16.84 11.61
C VAL A 135 1.23 -16.49 12.95
N ASN A 136 1.39 -15.24 13.40
CA ASN A 136 0.78 -14.68 14.60
C ASN A 136 -0.57 -14.01 14.32
N GLY A 137 -1.16 -14.28 13.15
CA GLY A 137 -2.42 -13.71 12.69
C GLY A 137 -3.59 -13.97 13.63
N ILE A 138 -4.17 -12.90 14.17
CA ILE A 138 -5.36 -12.90 15.01
C ILE A 138 -6.35 -11.83 14.53
N VAL A 139 -7.64 -12.10 14.77
CA VAL A 139 -8.74 -11.20 14.50
C VAL A 139 -9.50 -10.95 15.80
N ILE A 140 -9.75 -9.70 16.13
CA ILE A 140 -10.61 -9.31 17.25
C ILE A 140 -11.89 -8.69 16.68
N MET A 141 -13.04 -9.25 17.05
CA MET A 141 -14.36 -8.71 16.74
C MET A 141 -14.93 -8.09 18.01
N TYR A 142 -15.06 -6.75 18.04
CA TYR A 142 -15.72 -6.05 19.14
C TYR A 142 -17.23 -6.06 18.90
N ALA A 143 -17.97 -6.69 19.79
CA ALA A 143 -19.40 -6.93 19.64
C ALA A 143 -20.05 -7.29 20.98
N ASP A 144 -21.29 -6.83 21.19
CA ASP A 144 -22.08 -7.19 22.38
C ASP A 144 -22.95 -8.44 22.15
N LYS A 145 -23.12 -8.85 20.90
CA LYS A 145 -23.83 -10.07 20.50
C LYS A 145 -23.18 -10.71 19.29
N ILE A 146 -23.24 -12.04 19.21
CA ILE A 146 -22.81 -12.77 18.02
C ILE A 146 -23.98 -12.80 17.03
N THR A 147 -23.82 -12.14 15.88
CA THR A 147 -24.80 -12.20 14.78
C THR A 147 -24.65 -13.48 13.97
N GLU A 148 -25.65 -13.82 13.15
CA GLU A 148 -25.55 -14.96 12.24
C GLU A 148 -24.38 -14.80 11.26
N SER A 149 -24.13 -13.57 10.78
CA SER A 149 -23.00 -13.27 9.90
C SER A 149 -21.66 -13.54 10.59
N MET A 150 -21.52 -13.14 11.86
CA MET A 150 -20.33 -13.42 12.66
C MET A 150 -20.15 -14.92 12.89
N GLN A 151 -21.21 -15.62 13.33
CA GLN A 151 -21.15 -17.05 13.62
C GLN A 151 -20.69 -17.84 12.39
N ARG A 152 -21.31 -17.60 11.23
CA ARG A 152 -20.92 -18.26 9.96
C ARG A 152 -19.46 -17.97 9.58
N THR A 153 -18.96 -16.77 9.84
CA THR A 153 -17.55 -16.44 9.59
C THR A 153 -16.62 -17.19 10.56
N ILE A 154 -16.95 -17.20 11.85
CA ILE A 154 -16.18 -17.92 12.88
C ILE A 154 -16.10 -19.41 12.54
N ASP A 155 -17.24 -20.04 12.31
CA ASP A 155 -17.35 -21.48 12.01
C ASP A 155 -16.54 -21.87 10.77
N GLU A 156 -16.63 -21.08 9.69
CA GLU A 156 -15.90 -21.35 8.46
C GLU A 156 -14.39 -21.14 8.62
N THR A 157 -13.97 -20.12 9.37
CA THR A 157 -12.56 -19.87 9.68
C THR A 157 -11.98 -20.99 10.53
N GLU A 158 -12.67 -21.41 11.59
CA GLU A 158 -12.24 -22.52 12.46
C GLU A 158 -12.18 -23.85 11.70
N ARG A 159 -13.20 -24.16 10.90
CA ARG A 159 -13.24 -25.37 10.06
C ARG A 159 -12.06 -25.41 9.10
N ARG A 160 -11.71 -24.29 8.46
CA ARG A 160 -10.53 -24.20 7.57
C ARG A 160 -9.24 -24.33 8.34
N ARG A 161 -9.11 -23.65 9.49
CA ARG A 161 -7.94 -23.71 10.37
C ARG A 161 -7.68 -25.13 10.86
N ALA A 162 -8.70 -25.86 11.31
CA ALA A 162 -8.57 -27.25 11.74
C ALA A 162 -8.07 -28.16 10.61
N LYS A 163 -8.62 -28.00 9.39
CA LYS A 163 -8.16 -28.75 8.21
C LYS A 163 -6.69 -28.44 7.86
N GLN A 164 -6.27 -27.18 7.99
CA GLN A 164 -4.90 -26.77 7.73
C GLN A 164 -3.93 -27.30 8.78
N LEU A 165 -4.31 -27.28 10.07
CA LEU A 165 -3.53 -27.87 11.16
C LEU A 165 -3.32 -29.37 10.95
N ALA A 166 -4.39 -30.10 10.63
CA ALA A 166 -4.32 -31.53 10.34
C ALA A 166 -3.38 -31.82 9.15
N PHE A 167 -3.52 -31.05 8.07
CA PHE A 167 -2.64 -31.17 6.91
C PHE A 167 -1.18 -30.90 7.27
N ASN A 168 -0.90 -29.80 7.97
CA ASN A 168 0.45 -29.44 8.37
C ASN A 168 1.08 -30.53 9.25
N SER A 169 0.32 -31.08 10.19
CA SER A 169 0.79 -32.18 11.06
C SER A 169 1.08 -33.45 10.27
N MET A 170 0.23 -33.83 9.32
CA MET A 170 0.44 -35.02 8.49
C MET A 170 1.66 -34.89 7.56
N HIS A 171 1.98 -33.66 7.13
CA HIS A 171 3.04 -33.37 6.18
C HIS A 171 4.30 -32.74 6.80
N ASN A 172 4.38 -32.68 8.15
CA ASN A 172 5.48 -32.04 8.89
C ASN A 172 5.80 -30.60 8.43
N ILE A 173 4.76 -29.82 8.11
CA ILE A 173 4.90 -28.43 7.66
C ILE A 173 4.83 -27.50 8.87
N THR A 174 5.89 -26.71 9.06
CA THR A 174 5.88 -25.63 10.06
C THR A 174 5.41 -24.32 9.42
N PRO A 175 4.33 -23.67 9.92
CA PRO A 175 3.86 -22.41 9.37
C PRO A 175 4.93 -21.33 9.38
N ARG A 176 5.11 -20.64 8.25
CA ARG A 176 6.07 -19.54 8.14
C ARG A 176 5.45 -18.34 7.41
N THR A 177 5.62 -17.15 7.98
CA THR A 177 5.30 -15.88 7.33
C THR A 177 6.26 -15.65 6.16
N VAL A 178 5.72 -15.35 4.97
CA VAL A 178 6.53 -14.95 3.81
C VAL A 178 6.76 -13.45 3.89
N THR A 179 7.93 -13.04 4.36
CA THR A 179 8.34 -11.63 4.41
C THR A 179 8.99 -11.24 3.10
N LYS A 180 8.74 -10.01 2.63
CA LYS A 180 9.43 -9.42 1.49
C LYS A 180 10.50 -8.44 1.96
N SER A 181 11.56 -8.29 1.19
CA SER A 181 12.58 -7.27 1.48
C SER A 181 12.03 -5.86 1.25
N THR A 182 12.66 -4.86 1.85
CA THR A 182 12.32 -3.45 1.62
C THR A 182 12.42 -3.10 0.13
N GLU A 183 13.46 -3.57 -0.56
CA GLU A 183 13.63 -3.40 -2.01
C GLU A 183 12.48 -4.02 -2.81
N GLU A 184 12.02 -5.21 -2.44
CA GLU A 184 10.88 -5.86 -3.10
C GLU A 184 9.58 -5.07 -2.88
N ILE A 185 9.39 -4.51 -1.69
CA ILE A 185 8.24 -3.64 -1.38
C ILE A 185 8.28 -2.40 -2.30
N PHE A 186 9.43 -1.74 -2.41
CA PHE A 186 9.60 -0.60 -3.31
C PHE A 186 9.39 -0.96 -4.77
N LYS A 187 9.92 -2.11 -5.24
CA LYS A 187 9.73 -2.60 -6.62
C LYS A 187 8.25 -2.90 -6.93
N GLN A 188 7.49 -3.45 -5.99
CA GLN A 188 6.06 -3.72 -6.22
C GLN A 188 5.24 -2.44 -6.31
N THR A 189 5.53 -1.46 -5.45
CA THR A 189 4.87 -0.15 -5.54
C THR A 189 5.31 0.61 -6.79
N SER A 190 6.58 0.52 -7.17
CA SER A 190 7.08 1.17 -8.38
C SER A 190 6.45 0.56 -9.64
N VAL A 191 6.15 -0.74 -9.70
CA VAL A 191 5.42 -1.34 -10.85
C VAL A 191 3.97 -0.80 -10.95
N LEU A 192 3.34 -0.46 -9.81
CA LEU A 192 2.04 0.22 -9.78
C LEU A 192 2.16 1.70 -10.21
N ASP A 193 3.27 2.37 -9.85
CA ASP A 193 3.62 3.71 -10.34
C ASP A 193 4.01 3.70 -11.84
N VAL A 194 4.58 2.61 -12.34
CA VAL A 194 5.06 2.41 -13.73
C VAL A 194 3.91 2.18 -14.72
N ARG A 195 2.69 1.88 -14.26
CA ARG A 195 1.51 1.99 -15.15
C ARG A 195 1.16 3.43 -15.54
N LYS A 196 1.86 4.44 -14.99
CA LYS A 196 1.92 5.80 -15.53
C LYS A 196 3.33 6.38 -15.70
N LYS A 197 4.39 5.71 -15.23
CA LYS A 197 5.75 6.06 -15.63
C LYS A 197 6.13 5.25 -16.87
N ALA A 198 6.21 5.94 -18.00
CA ALA A 198 7.11 5.57 -19.08
C ALA A 198 8.45 5.05 -18.52
N PRO A 199 9.11 4.10 -19.21
CA PRO A 199 10.27 3.40 -18.68
C PRO A 199 11.33 4.42 -18.26
N GLN A 200 11.49 4.59 -16.96
CA GLN A 200 12.73 5.12 -16.42
C GLN A 200 13.76 4.01 -16.66
N PRO A 201 14.82 4.28 -17.44
CA PRO A 201 15.90 3.32 -17.59
C PRO A 201 16.51 3.08 -16.21
N TYR A 202 17.19 1.94 -16.09
CA TYR A 202 18.19 1.75 -15.05
C TYR A 202 18.97 3.04 -14.85
N VAL A 203 18.88 3.63 -13.65
CA VAL A 203 19.90 4.56 -13.18
C VAL A 203 21.05 3.67 -12.74
N GLU A 204 21.86 3.24 -13.71
CA GLU A 204 23.31 3.37 -13.49
C GLU A 204 23.57 4.87 -13.30
N ASP A 205 24.53 5.19 -12.44
CA ASP A 205 24.99 6.55 -12.20
C ASP A 205 25.47 7.19 -13.50
N ASP A 206 24.55 7.75 -14.28
CA ASP A 206 24.83 8.68 -15.35
C ASP A 206 23.85 9.83 -15.18
N VAL A 207 24.37 10.83 -14.46
CA VAL A 207 24.07 12.22 -14.73
C VAL A 207 23.98 12.36 -16.25
N ILE A 208 22.78 12.53 -16.82
CA ILE A 208 22.66 12.90 -18.23
C ILE A 208 23.18 14.34 -18.33
N GLN A 209 24.50 14.46 -18.36
CA GLN A 209 25.22 15.61 -18.84
C GLN A 209 24.97 15.66 -20.34
N VAL A 210 23.82 16.22 -20.75
CA VAL A 210 23.70 16.77 -22.12
C VAL A 210 24.73 17.89 -22.34
N ALA A 211 25.32 18.39 -21.25
CA ALA A 211 26.50 19.26 -21.25
C ALA A 211 27.83 18.54 -21.58
N ALA A 212 27.88 17.21 -21.70
CA ALA A 212 29.13 16.46 -21.92
C ALA A 212 29.29 15.90 -23.34
N ASP A 213 28.44 16.27 -24.30
CA ASP A 213 28.68 15.96 -25.70
C ASP A 213 29.59 17.06 -26.30
N PRO A 214 30.88 16.80 -26.58
CA PRO A 214 31.84 17.83 -27.00
C PRO A 214 31.42 18.54 -28.29
N VAL A 215 30.51 17.96 -29.07
CA VAL A 215 29.95 18.58 -30.28
C VAL A 215 28.94 19.69 -29.95
N ILE A 216 28.12 19.51 -28.91
CA ILE A 216 27.10 20.48 -28.47
C ILE A 216 27.77 21.66 -27.78
N GLU A 217 28.88 21.41 -27.07
CA GLU A 217 29.68 22.49 -26.50
C GLU A 217 30.39 23.36 -27.54
N MET A 218 30.62 22.87 -28.76
CA MET A 218 31.26 23.64 -29.83
C MET A 218 30.28 24.36 -30.77
N MET A 219 28.97 24.28 -30.50
CA MET A 219 27.97 24.92 -31.37
C MET A 219 28.02 26.44 -31.26
N THR A 220 28.01 27.10 -32.42
CA THR A 220 27.89 28.56 -32.54
C THR A 220 26.46 29.03 -32.24
N LYS A 221 26.29 30.31 -31.87
CA LYS A 221 24.98 30.91 -31.58
C LYS A 221 23.91 30.63 -32.65
N PRO A 222 24.19 30.77 -33.97
CA PRO A 222 23.20 30.45 -35.00
C PRO A 222 22.84 28.95 -35.08
N GLN A 223 23.76 28.06 -34.73
CA GLN A 223 23.52 26.61 -34.72
C GLN A 223 22.64 26.19 -33.54
N LEU A 224 22.83 26.82 -32.37
CA LEU A 224 21.96 26.61 -31.20
C LEU A 224 20.55 27.14 -31.44
N GLU A 225 20.40 28.33 -32.03
CA GLU A 225 19.08 28.87 -32.40
C GLU A 225 18.32 27.94 -33.34
N LYS A 226 19.03 27.38 -34.34
CA LYS A 226 18.45 26.40 -35.27
C LYS A 226 18.04 25.11 -34.56
N ALA A 227 18.88 24.57 -33.68
CA ALA A 227 18.59 23.36 -32.91
C ALA A 227 17.38 23.53 -31.98
N ILE A 228 17.28 24.67 -31.29
CA ILE A 228 16.13 25.04 -30.44
C ILE A 228 14.85 25.12 -31.29
N ALA A 229 14.90 25.76 -32.46
CA ALA A 229 13.76 25.87 -33.36
C ALA A 229 13.30 24.50 -33.89
N GLU A 230 14.24 23.61 -34.23
CA GLU A 230 13.94 22.25 -34.68
C GLU A 230 13.34 21.40 -33.55
N ALA A 231 13.89 21.45 -32.34
CA ALA A 231 13.36 20.78 -31.17
C ALA A 231 11.92 21.24 -30.87
N LYS A 232 11.67 22.56 -30.91
CA LYS A 232 10.34 23.14 -30.74
C LYS A 232 9.35 22.67 -31.81
N LYS A 233 9.77 22.60 -33.07
CA LYS A 233 8.93 22.13 -34.18
C LYS A 233 8.55 20.65 -34.01
N LYS A 234 9.51 19.80 -33.66
CA LYS A 234 9.28 18.37 -33.42
C LYS A 234 8.37 18.16 -32.20
N MET A 235 8.56 18.94 -31.14
CA MET A 235 7.73 18.90 -29.93
C MET A 235 6.26 19.18 -30.25
N LEU A 236 5.99 20.23 -31.03
CA LEU A 236 4.62 20.61 -31.42
C LEU A 236 3.98 19.56 -32.34
N ALA A 237 4.76 18.92 -33.21
CA ALA A 237 4.28 17.81 -34.04
C ALA A 237 3.89 16.60 -33.18
N ALA A 238 4.77 16.17 -32.26
CA ALA A 238 4.49 15.08 -31.33
C ALA A 238 3.25 15.37 -30.44
N ALA A 239 3.09 16.61 -29.97
CA ALA A 239 1.89 17.01 -29.21
C ALA A 239 0.61 16.96 -30.06
N LYS A 240 0.68 17.31 -31.35
CA LYS A 240 -0.45 17.23 -32.28
C LYS A 240 -0.86 15.78 -32.58
N ASP A 241 0.12 14.89 -32.61
CA ASP A 241 -0.08 13.45 -32.83
C ASP A 241 -0.42 12.69 -31.53
N MET A 242 -0.66 13.43 -30.43
CA MET A 242 -0.94 12.91 -29.08
C MET A 242 0.18 12.04 -28.48
N ASP A 243 1.40 12.12 -29.03
CA ASP A 243 2.61 11.54 -28.44
C ASP A 243 3.20 12.48 -27.40
N PHE A 244 2.54 12.50 -26.23
CA PHE A 244 2.91 13.40 -25.13
C PHE A 244 4.26 13.06 -24.49
N LEU A 245 4.75 11.83 -24.68
CA LEU A 245 6.06 11.40 -24.16
C LEU A 245 7.18 11.99 -25.00
N GLU A 246 7.10 11.86 -26.32
CA GLU A 246 8.10 12.45 -27.21
C GLU A 246 8.04 13.98 -27.17
N ALA A 247 6.85 14.57 -27.02
CA ALA A 247 6.71 16.01 -26.78
C ALA A 247 7.41 16.46 -25.48
N ALA A 248 7.30 15.71 -24.38
CA ALA A 248 7.98 16.05 -23.13
C ALA A 248 9.51 15.95 -23.26
N ARG A 249 10.02 14.89 -23.92
CA ARG A 249 11.45 14.71 -24.18
C ARG A 249 12.03 15.88 -24.99
N LEU A 250 11.35 16.25 -26.07
CA LEU A 250 11.77 17.35 -26.97
C LEU A 250 11.66 18.73 -26.30
N ARG A 251 10.73 18.90 -25.36
CA ARG A 251 10.64 20.11 -24.53
C ARG A 251 11.84 20.25 -23.62
N ASP A 252 12.22 19.17 -22.94
CA ASP A 252 13.34 19.19 -21.98
C ASP A 252 14.68 19.36 -22.73
N GLU A 253 14.83 18.75 -23.91
CA GLU A 253 15.94 18.99 -24.84
C GLU A 253 16.01 20.46 -25.28
N MET A 254 14.88 21.06 -25.67
CA MET A 254 14.79 22.48 -26.04
C MET A 254 15.22 23.40 -24.89
N PHE A 255 14.77 23.14 -23.66
CA PHE A 255 15.16 23.94 -22.49
C PHE A 255 16.64 23.80 -22.16
N SER A 256 17.20 22.60 -22.32
CA SER A 256 18.64 22.37 -22.13
C SER A 256 19.48 23.20 -23.10
N LEU A 257 19.07 23.24 -24.39
CA LEU A 257 19.72 24.06 -25.42
C LEU A 257 19.56 25.57 -25.16
N GLN A 258 18.40 26.00 -24.65
CA GLN A 258 18.16 27.40 -24.27
C GLN A 258 19.06 27.83 -23.10
N GLN A 259 19.17 27.01 -22.06
CA GLN A 259 20.06 27.27 -20.93
C GLN A 259 21.53 27.34 -21.39
N LEU A 260 21.97 26.44 -22.27
CA LEU A 260 23.32 26.46 -22.81
C LEU A 260 23.58 27.72 -23.65
N MET A 261 22.60 28.16 -24.44
CA MET A 261 22.70 29.39 -25.24
C MET A 261 22.79 30.63 -24.36
N GLU A 262 22.01 30.69 -23.29
CA GLU A 262 22.05 31.77 -22.29
C GLU A 262 23.39 31.78 -21.54
N GLN A 263 23.91 30.62 -21.13
CA GLN A 263 25.22 30.53 -20.47
C GLN A 263 26.40 30.96 -21.36
N LYS A 264 26.29 30.78 -22.69
CA LYS A 264 27.39 31.08 -23.63
C LYS A 264 27.32 32.44 -24.30
N PHE A 265 26.12 32.96 -24.51
CA PHE A 265 25.88 34.14 -25.35
C PHE A 265 24.88 35.13 -24.74
N GLY A 266 24.40 34.87 -23.51
CA GLY A 266 23.53 35.73 -22.72
C GLY A 266 24.28 36.69 -21.82
#